data_AF-A0A2G9T7D5-F1
#
_entry.id   AF-A0A2G9T7D5-F1
#
_cell.length_a   1.000
_cell.length_b   1.000
_cell.length_c   1.000
_cell.angle_alpha   90.00
_cell.angle_beta   90.00
_cell.angle_gamma   90.00
#
_symmetry.space_group_name_H-M   'P 1'
#
loop_
_entity.id
_entity.type
_entity.pdbx_description
1 polymer ?
#
loop_
_entity_poly.entity_id
_entity_poly.type
_entity_poly.pdbx_seq_one_letter_code
_entity_poly.pdbx_strand_id
1 'polypeptide(L)'
;MSGRGECSAWGGKTAWGKKEEDCEPIVSFVEIMSEDLAETLDEEERRKEQEFLTAIAESEAAPAYSNDEEMARELQRQFDREYELSVILEQEKKGKAAGD
;
A
#
# COMPACT_ATOMS: atom_id res chain seq x y z
N MET A 1 -1.51 41.23 28.96
CA MET A 1 -0.67 41.91 27.94
C MET A 1 0.15 40.84 27.26
N SER A 2 0.05 40.75 25.93
CA SER A 2 0.67 39.73 25.09
C SER A 2 2.19 40.01 25.00
N GLY A 3 2.99 39.22 25.71
CA GLY A 3 4.45 39.24 25.57
C GLY A 3 4.83 38.28 24.46
N ARG A 4 4.78 38.76 23.21
CA ARG A 4 5.33 38.02 22.06
C ARG A 4 6.82 37.84 22.28
N GLY A 5 7.27 36.59 22.21
CA GLY A 5 8.67 36.21 22.29
C GLY A 5 9.48 36.87 21.18
N GLU A 6 10.30 37.82 21.55
CA GLU A 6 11.40 38.32 20.74
C GLU A 6 12.57 37.35 20.93
N CYS A 7 12.82 36.44 19.99
CA CYS A 7 14.10 35.72 19.91
C CYS A 7 14.34 35.03 18.56
N SER A 8 14.26 35.77 17.45
CA SER A 8 14.87 35.33 16.18
C SER A 8 15.59 36.53 15.53
N ALA A 9 16.89 36.40 15.28
CA ALA A 9 17.74 37.44 14.67
C ALA A 9 17.33 37.88 13.25
N TRP A 10 16.30 37.23 12.68
CA TRP A 10 15.78 37.45 11.33
C TRP A 10 14.32 37.93 11.30
N GLY A 11 13.77 38.41 12.43
CA GLY A 11 12.46 39.07 12.45
C GLY A 11 11.28 38.17 12.07
N GLY A 12 11.30 36.90 12.46
CA GLY A 12 10.23 35.92 12.23
C GLY A 12 10.11 35.41 10.79
N LYS A 13 11.16 35.64 9.97
CA LYS A 13 11.29 35.10 8.61
C LYS A 13 12.51 34.19 8.56
N THR A 14 12.42 33.09 7.82
CA THR A 14 13.59 32.25 7.56
C THR A 14 14.53 32.90 6.55
N ALA A 15 15.76 32.40 6.44
CA ALA A 15 16.76 32.87 5.46
C ALA A 15 16.27 32.82 4.00
N TRP A 16 15.16 32.11 3.76
CA TRP A 16 14.50 31.95 2.46
C TRP A 16 13.27 32.86 2.28
N GLY A 17 13.03 33.80 3.20
CA GLY A 17 11.94 34.78 3.11
C GLY A 17 10.54 34.23 3.41
N LYS A 18 10.40 32.95 3.76
CA LYS A 18 9.14 32.35 4.22
C LYS A 18 8.90 32.66 5.69
N LYS A 19 7.62 32.74 6.08
CA LYS A 19 7.24 32.79 7.51
C LYS A 19 7.62 31.47 8.15
N GLU A 20 8.03 31.52 9.42
CA GLU A 20 8.39 30.33 10.21
C GLU A 20 7.30 29.25 10.22
N GLU A 21 6.02 29.63 10.12
CA GLU A 21 4.86 28.72 10.06
C GLU A 21 4.74 27.96 8.72
N ASP A 22 5.36 28.46 7.64
CA ASP A 22 5.31 27.87 6.29
C ASP A 22 6.55 26.98 5.99
N CYS A 23 7.34 26.65 7.01
CA CYS A 23 8.53 25.83 6.87
C CYS A 23 8.20 24.35 7.06
N GLU A 24 8.68 23.53 6.12
CA GLU A 24 8.68 22.08 6.30
C GLU A 24 9.50 21.70 7.54
N PRO A 25 9.15 20.63 8.26
CA PRO A 25 9.89 20.19 9.43
C PRO A 25 11.37 20.05 9.07
N ILE A 26 12.23 20.71 9.85
CA ILE A 26 13.69 20.62 9.66
C ILE A 26 14.11 19.24 10.14
N VAL A 27 14.15 18.29 9.20
CA VAL A 27 14.70 16.96 9.46
C VAL A 27 16.22 17.09 9.56
N SER A 28 16.80 16.53 10.61
CA SER A 28 18.26 16.60 10.81
C SER A 28 18.97 15.85 9.69
N PHE A 29 20.08 16.38 9.16
CA PHE A 29 20.93 15.64 8.20
C PHE A 29 21.38 14.27 8.74
N VAL A 30 21.49 14.14 10.06
CA VAL A 30 21.81 12.87 10.74
C VAL A 30 20.67 11.86 10.63
N GLU A 31 19.43 12.33 10.61
CA GLU A 31 18.24 11.48 10.49
C GLU A 31 18.03 11.05 9.03
N ILE A 32 18.25 11.96 8.07
CA ILE A 32 18.19 11.67 6.62
C ILE A 32 19.27 10.67 6.18
N MET A 33 20.43 10.65 6.86
CA MET A 33 21.51 9.69 6.60
C MET A 33 21.67 8.69 7.75
N SER A 34 20.59 8.43 8.49
CA SER A 34 20.66 7.47 9.58
C SER A 34 20.89 6.06 9.02
N GLU A 35 21.70 5.29 9.72
CA GLU A 35 21.92 3.88 9.44
C GLU A 35 20.59 3.11 9.49
N ASP A 36 19.77 3.40 10.50
CA ASP A 36 18.42 2.85 10.63
C ASP A 36 17.56 3.11 9.36
N LEU A 37 17.60 4.33 8.79
CA LEU A 37 16.87 4.62 7.55
C LEU A 37 17.43 3.83 6.36
N ALA A 38 18.75 3.69 6.24
CA ALA A 38 19.36 2.89 5.20
C ALA A 38 18.93 1.41 5.30
N GLU A 39 18.96 0.82 6.50
CA GLU A 39 18.50 -0.55 6.72
C GLU A 39 17.02 -0.74 6.37
N THR A 40 16.16 0.22 6.70
CA THR A 40 14.72 0.12 6.35
C THR A 40 14.48 0.17 4.84
N LEU A 41 15.25 0.97 4.10
CA LEU A 41 15.12 1.08 2.65
C LEU A 41 15.58 -0.21 1.96
N ASP A 42 16.71 -0.78 2.39
CA ASP A 42 17.23 -2.04 1.86
C ASP A 42 16.26 -3.20 2.12
N GLU A 43 15.66 -3.29 3.32
CA GLU A 43 14.68 -4.32 3.64
C GLU A 43 13.38 -4.13 2.85
N GLU A 44 12.96 -2.89 2.59
CA GLU A 44 11.80 -2.60 1.74
C GLU A 44 12.05 -3.01 0.28
N GLU A 45 13.25 -2.74 -0.25
CA GLU A 45 13.65 -3.16 -1.59
C GLU A 45 13.64 -4.69 -1.69
N ARG A 46 14.27 -5.38 -0.73
CA ARG A 46 14.28 -6.84 -0.66
C ARG A 46 12.88 -7.44 -0.57
N ARG A 47 11.97 -6.80 0.18
CA ARG A 47 10.56 -7.21 0.27
C ARG A 47 9.85 -7.07 -1.08
N LYS A 48 10.00 -5.94 -1.76
CA LYS A 48 9.42 -5.69 -3.09
C LYS A 48 9.93 -6.67 -4.13
N GLU A 49 11.22 -6.97 -4.11
CA GLU A 49 11.81 -7.98 -5.00
C GLU A 49 11.19 -9.36 -4.75
N GLN A 50 10.99 -9.75 -3.48
CA GLN A 50 10.33 -11.00 -3.16
C GLN A 50 8.88 -11.04 -3.63
N GLU A 51 8.10 -9.98 -3.37
CA GLU A 51 6.72 -9.86 -3.85
C GLU A 51 6.64 -9.98 -5.38
N PHE A 52 7.57 -9.33 -6.09
CA PHE A 52 7.65 -9.40 -7.56
C PHE A 52 8.00 -10.81 -8.04
N LEU A 53 8.99 -11.47 -7.44
CA LEU A 53 9.36 -12.84 -7.78
C LEU A 53 8.22 -13.83 -7.49
N THR A 54 7.50 -13.63 -6.38
CA THR A 54 6.31 -14.42 -6.06
C THR A 54 5.22 -14.22 -7.10
N ALA A 55 4.92 -12.98 -7.48
CA ALA A 55 3.94 -12.68 -8.52
C ALA A 55 4.32 -13.28 -9.89
N ILE A 56 5.60 -13.26 -10.26
CA ILE A 56 6.09 -13.93 -11.46
C ILE A 56 5.87 -15.44 -11.35
N ALA A 57 6.29 -16.07 -10.24
CA ALA A 57 6.15 -17.50 -10.05
C ALA A 57 4.67 -17.94 -10.09
N GLU A 58 3.77 -17.16 -9.51
CA GLU A 58 2.33 -17.38 -9.61
C GLU A 58 1.81 -17.22 -11.04
N SER A 59 2.31 -16.23 -11.78
CA SER A 59 1.94 -16.03 -13.19
C SER A 59 2.50 -17.14 -14.11
N GLU A 60 3.69 -17.67 -13.82
CA GLU A 60 4.28 -18.81 -14.54
C GLU A 60 3.61 -20.14 -14.17
N ALA A 61 3.07 -20.24 -12.95
CA ALA A 61 2.25 -21.37 -12.52
C ALA A 61 0.83 -21.32 -13.10
N ALA A 62 0.41 -20.19 -13.70
CA ALA A 62 -0.86 -20.10 -14.40
C ALA A 62 -0.85 -21.05 -15.61
N PRO A 63 -1.99 -21.68 -15.96
CA PRO A 63 -2.07 -22.55 -17.11
C PRO A 63 -1.71 -21.75 -18.37
N ALA A 64 -0.67 -22.20 -19.10
CA ALA A 64 -0.42 -21.69 -20.44
C ALA A 64 -1.54 -22.19 -21.35
N TYR A 65 -2.48 -21.30 -21.69
CA TYR A 65 -3.58 -21.62 -22.60
C TYR A 65 -3.06 -21.63 -24.04
N SER A 66 -3.49 -22.63 -24.83
CA SER A 66 -3.03 -22.78 -26.21
C SER A 66 -3.68 -21.77 -27.16
N ASN A 67 -4.87 -21.27 -26.80
CA ASN A 67 -5.57 -20.21 -27.50
C ASN A 67 -6.53 -19.43 -26.57
N ASP A 68 -6.97 -18.27 -27.01
CA ASP A 68 -7.83 -17.36 -26.24
C ASP A 68 -9.25 -17.92 -25.95
N GLU A 69 -9.80 -18.75 -26.84
CA GLU A 69 -11.08 -19.44 -26.64
C GLU A 69 -11.00 -20.46 -25.49
N GLU A 70 -9.89 -21.21 -25.40
CA GLU A 70 -9.64 -22.15 -24.29
C GLU A 70 -9.54 -21.40 -22.96
N MET A 71 -8.78 -20.29 -22.95
CA MET A 71 -8.68 -19.41 -21.79
C MET A 71 -10.06 -18.87 -21.37
N ALA A 72 -10.85 -18.37 -22.31
CA ALA A 72 -12.18 -17.82 -22.03
C ALA A 72 -13.13 -18.88 -21.45
N ARG A 73 -13.09 -20.12 -21.95
CA ARG A 73 -13.92 -21.21 -21.44
C ARG A 73 -13.54 -21.62 -20.01
N GLU A 74 -12.24 -21.71 -19.70
CA GLU A 74 -11.83 -22.07 -18.33
C GLU A 74 -12.13 -20.94 -17.33
N LEU A 75 -11.94 -19.67 -17.72
CA LEU A 75 -12.33 -18.52 -16.91
C LEU A 75 -13.84 -18.50 -16.63
N GLN A 76 -14.67 -18.75 -17.64
CA GLN A 76 -16.12 -18.86 -17.46
C GLN A 76 -16.48 -19.97 -16.47
N ARG A 77 -15.84 -21.14 -16.60
CA ARG A 77 -16.07 -22.28 -15.70
C ARG A 77 -15.62 -21.99 -14.26
N GLN A 78 -14.54 -21.25 -14.06
CA GLN A 78 -14.12 -20.81 -12.73
C GLN A 78 -15.17 -19.85 -12.13
N PHE A 79 -15.60 -18.85 -12.90
CA PHE A 79 -16.62 -17.90 -12.46
C PHE A 79 -17.93 -18.59 -12.07
N ASP A 80 -18.43 -19.50 -12.91
CA ASP A 80 -19.68 -20.21 -12.64
C ASP A 80 -19.60 -21.03 -11.34
N ARG A 81 -18.47 -21.72 -11.09
CA ARG A 81 -18.23 -22.46 -9.83
C ARG A 81 -18.23 -21.55 -8.61
N GLU A 82 -17.51 -20.43 -8.67
CA GLU A 82 -17.45 -19.48 -7.55
C GLU A 82 -18.79 -18.81 -7.28
N TYR A 83 -19.54 -18.52 -8.35
CA TYR A 83 -20.87 -17.97 -8.26
C TYR A 83 -21.83 -18.95 -7.57
N GLU A 84 -21.84 -20.23 -7.97
CA GLU A 84 -22.64 -21.27 -7.32
C GLU A 84 -22.34 -21.39 -5.82
N LEU A 85 -21.05 -21.41 -5.45
CA LEU A 85 -20.62 -21.43 -4.04
C LEU A 85 -21.09 -20.18 -3.29
N SER A 86 -21.00 -19.00 -3.92
CA SER A 86 -21.45 -17.74 -3.34
C SER A 86 -22.95 -17.74 -3.07
N VAL A 87 -23.75 -18.28 -4.01
CA VAL A 87 -25.21 -18.42 -3.86
C VAL A 87 -25.55 -19.37 -2.72
N ILE A 88 -24.88 -20.52 -2.63
CA ILE A 88 -25.09 -21.49 -1.54
C ILE A 88 -24.77 -20.82 -0.19
N LEU A 89 -23.64 -20.14 -0.10
CA LEU A 89 -23.19 -19.47 1.13
C LEU A 89 -24.13 -18.32 1.54
N GLU A 90 -24.69 -17.61 0.58
CA GLU A 90 -25.71 -16.58 0.84
C GLU A 90 -27.03 -17.20 1.35
N GLN A 91 -27.44 -18.33 0.79
CA GLN A 91 -28.61 -19.08 1.27
C GLN A 91 -28.39 -19.62 2.68
N GLU A 92 -27.20 -20.15 3.00
CA GLU A 92 -26.84 -20.58 4.35
C GLU A 92 -26.87 -19.42 5.35
N LYS A 93 -26.33 -18.25 4.98
CA LYS A 93 -26.42 -17.04 5.82
C LYS A 93 -27.86 -16.60 6.08
N LYS A 94 -28.70 -16.62 5.04
CA LYS A 94 -30.13 -16.28 5.16
C LYS A 94 -30.90 -17.31 5.99
N GLY A 95 -30.60 -18.60 5.85
CA GLY A 95 -31.19 -19.67 6.64
C GLY A 95 -30.78 -19.61 8.13
N LYS A 96 -29.53 -19.23 8.41
CA LYS A 96 -29.01 -19.08 9.77
C LYS A 96 -29.54 -17.83 10.49
N ALA A 97 -29.87 -16.77 9.75
CA ALA A 97 -30.49 -15.55 10.28
C ALA A 97 -32.01 -15.69 10.54
N ALA A 98 -32.67 -16.74 10.02
CA ALA A 98 -34.09 -17.00 10.24
C ALA A 98 -34.37 -18.02 11.36
N GLY A 99 -33.32 -18.51 12.02
CA GLY A 99 -33.38 -19.54 13.07
C GLY A 99 -32.99 -19.08 14.48
N ASP A 100 -32.78 -17.77 14.70
CA ASP A 100 -32.56 -17.13 16.01
C ASP A 100 -33.76 -16.26 16.39
#